data_AF-A0AAD1ZLB9-F1
#
_entry.id   AF-A0AAD1ZLB9-F1
#
_cell.length_a   1.000
_cell.length_b   1.000
_cell.length_c   1.000
_cell.angle_alpha   90.00
_cell.angle_beta   90.00
_cell.angle_gamma   90.00
#
_symmetry.space_group_name_H-M   'P 1'
#
loop_
_entity.id
_entity.type
_entity.pdbx_description
1 polymer ?
#
loop_
_entity_poly.entity_id
_entity_poly.type
_entity_poly.pdbx_seq_one_letter_code
_entity_poly.pdbx_strand_id
1 'polypeptide(L)'
;MAGNQVAEEKKSSVKILNTTNVKPKKPLGKRECQLTTFDLPYLAFYYNQKLLIYKGGEAEFEGIVEKLKDGLGLVLEEFHQLAGNLGKDEDGVFKVVYGDDMDGVEVLVAASEELAVEDLSAEEGTTKFKELIPYYGVLNLEGLHRPLLAVQFTKLKNGLAIGCAFNHAILDGTSTWHFMSSWAEVCRGSTSISAPPFLERTKVRNTRLKLNMSQPSDAPEHAKSTANGDVAAKVDLPLREKVFKFSESAIDQIKSKVNAHPSEGSKPFSTFQSLSTHVWHAVTRARQLKPEDYTVFTVFADCRKRVEPPMPESYFGNLIQAIFTVTAAGLLLANPPEFGAAMIQKAIDMHDSKVIDARNKEWESNPKIFQFKDAGINCVAVGSSPRFKVYDIDFGWGEPESVRSGSNNRFDGMVYLYPGKNGGRSIDVEITLEANAMERDFKNHQERIFYHQGYSEESGASLGSDIPLSKRYSERLPADEDTLRQGEDAHSDFVQIGDGGCSSLLRVAFPCLIDSGGCSAQITIASTLHCAATLGSLSVVSRRYREKRRQEQLSDLLLETLQFVETVALKAWLIRVSLVISDESKRERTKMGDNGEFEEEEGSEK
;
A
#
# COMPACT_ATOMS: atom_id res chain seq x y z
N MET A 1 50.98 -3.25 -6.89
CA MET A 1 50.25 -2.35 -7.81
C MET A 1 48.81 -2.83 -7.81
N ALA A 2 47.97 -2.35 -6.91
CA ALA A 2 47.21 -1.10 -7.02
C ALA A 2 46.37 -1.07 -8.31
N GLY A 3 45.11 -1.48 -8.19
CA GLY A 3 44.06 -1.21 -9.16
C GLY A 3 42.88 -0.59 -8.42
N ASN A 4 43.04 0.68 -8.02
CA ASN A 4 41.93 1.51 -7.55
C ASN A 4 40.99 1.71 -8.74
N GLN A 5 39.86 1.00 -8.76
CA GLN A 5 38.71 1.45 -9.53
C GLN A 5 38.14 2.66 -8.82
N VAL A 6 38.57 3.84 -9.28
CA VAL A 6 37.90 5.10 -8.99
C VAL A 6 36.47 4.95 -9.50
N ALA A 7 35.49 4.93 -8.61
CA ALA A 7 34.10 5.08 -8.99
C ALA A 7 33.98 6.41 -9.72
N GLU A 8 33.67 6.38 -11.02
CA GLU A 8 33.36 7.59 -11.78
C GLU A 8 32.22 8.32 -11.07
N GLU A 9 32.52 9.48 -10.49
CA GLU A 9 31.50 10.44 -10.07
C GLU A 9 30.71 10.83 -11.32
N LYS A 10 29.55 10.21 -11.49
CA LYS A 10 28.64 10.51 -12.59
C LYS A 10 28.24 11.98 -12.47
N LYS A 11 28.76 12.82 -13.35
CA LYS A 11 28.45 14.25 -13.43
C LYS A 11 26.93 14.42 -13.50
N SER A 12 26.36 15.23 -12.61
CA SER A 12 24.91 15.49 -12.60
C SER A 12 24.49 16.12 -13.93
N SER A 13 23.37 15.62 -14.46
CA SER A 13 22.76 16.08 -15.72
C SER A 13 22.02 17.42 -15.58
N VAL A 14 21.76 17.84 -14.34
CA VAL A 14 21.01 19.05 -14.00
C VAL A 14 21.93 20.04 -13.28
N LYS A 15 22.02 21.26 -13.80
CA LYS A 15 22.80 22.35 -13.21
C LYS A 15 21.86 23.37 -12.56
N ILE A 16 22.00 23.59 -11.26
CA ILE A 16 21.34 24.69 -10.56
C ILE A 16 21.98 26.02 -11.01
N LEU A 17 21.15 26.94 -11.46
CA LEU A 17 21.54 28.26 -11.95
C LEU A 17 21.35 29.33 -10.87
N ASN A 18 20.27 29.23 -10.09
CA ASN A 18 19.93 30.19 -9.06
C ASN A 18 19.08 29.54 -7.94
N THR A 19 19.15 30.09 -6.75
CA THR A 19 18.31 29.74 -5.60
C THR A 19 17.83 31.03 -4.93
N THR A 20 16.53 31.13 -4.72
CA THR A 20 15.86 32.31 -4.15
C THR A 20 14.73 31.86 -3.23
N ASN A 21 14.19 32.79 -2.45
CA ASN A 21 12.98 32.53 -1.68
C ASN A 21 11.83 33.41 -2.17
N VAL A 22 10.61 32.85 -2.16
CA VAL A 22 9.38 33.56 -2.51
C VAL A 22 8.49 33.64 -1.27
N LYS A 23 8.14 34.86 -0.87
CA LYS A 23 7.24 35.17 0.25
C LYS A 23 5.87 35.64 -0.28
N PRO A 24 4.80 35.55 0.53
CA PRO A 24 3.54 36.25 0.26
C PRO A 24 3.79 37.73 0.00
N LYS A 25 3.03 38.33 -0.92
CA LYS A 25 3.19 39.77 -1.23
C LYS A 25 2.57 40.69 -0.16
N LYS A 26 1.59 40.20 0.61
CA LYS A 26 0.98 40.92 1.74
C LYS A 26 1.68 40.60 3.06
N PRO A 27 1.86 41.61 3.95
CA PRO A 27 2.27 41.36 5.32
C PRO A 27 1.18 40.60 6.07
N LEU A 28 1.59 39.59 6.83
CA LEU A 28 0.71 38.68 7.58
C LEU A 28 0.75 38.95 9.09
N GLY A 29 1.84 39.55 9.58
CA GLY A 29 2.20 39.54 10.98
C GLY A 29 2.62 38.15 11.45
N LYS A 30 3.27 38.07 12.63
CA LYS A 30 3.66 36.78 13.22
C LYS A 30 2.43 35.99 13.67
N ARG A 31 2.28 34.77 13.16
CA ARG A 31 1.17 33.85 13.43
C ARG A 31 1.68 32.42 13.60
N GLU A 32 0.82 31.57 14.12
CA GLU A 32 1.10 30.16 14.29
C GLU A 32 -0.17 29.32 14.17
N CYS A 33 0.00 28.05 13.79
CA CYS A 33 -1.07 27.07 13.85
C CYS A 33 -0.56 25.73 14.40
N GLN A 34 -1.37 25.09 15.23
CA GLN A 34 -1.04 23.80 15.82
C GLN A 34 -1.15 22.67 14.78
N LEU A 35 -0.21 21.71 14.83
CA LEU A 35 -0.37 20.43 14.11
C LEU A 35 -1.34 19.52 14.87
N THR A 36 -2.27 18.91 14.14
CA THR A 36 -3.29 18.03 14.71
C THR A 36 -2.83 16.58 14.75
N THR A 37 -3.58 15.72 15.43
CA THR A 37 -3.36 14.26 15.46
C THR A 37 -3.23 13.62 14.07
N PHE A 38 -3.85 14.19 13.05
CA PHE A 38 -3.73 13.71 11.66
C PHE A 38 -2.41 14.14 10.98
N ASP A 39 -1.79 15.22 11.44
CA ASP A 39 -0.55 15.78 10.89
C ASP A 39 0.70 15.10 11.47
N LEU A 40 0.68 14.84 12.77
CA LEU A 40 1.85 14.41 13.54
C LEU A 40 2.51 13.09 13.08
N PRO A 41 1.77 12.04 12.63
CA PRO A 41 2.39 10.80 12.16
C PRO A 41 3.38 11.00 10.99
N TYR A 42 3.21 12.07 10.21
CA TYR A 42 4.02 12.33 9.03
C TYR A 42 5.33 13.07 9.33
N LEU A 43 5.61 13.46 10.59
CA LEU A 43 6.86 14.14 10.94
C LEU A 43 8.12 13.29 10.70
N ALA A 44 8.01 11.96 10.75
CA ALA A 44 9.12 11.03 10.46
C ALA A 44 9.19 10.56 9.00
N PHE A 45 8.35 11.10 8.13
CA PHE A 45 8.39 10.82 6.69
C PHE A 45 9.35 11.80 6.01
N TYR A 46 9.79 11.47 4.80
CA TYR A 46 10.45 12.44 3.94
C TYR A 46 9.46 13.43 3.34
N TYR A 47 9.96 14.57 2.87
CA TYR A 47 9.16 15.52 2.09
C TYR A 47 8.49 14.80 0.92
N ASN A 48 7.19 15.01 0.75
CA ASN A 48 6.40 14.43 -0.33
C ASN A 48 6.79 15.10 -1.65
N GLN A 49 7.20 14.30 -2.63
CA GLN A 49 7.74 14.79 -3.89
C GLN A 49 6.76 14.61 -5.04
N LYS A 50 6.60 15.66 -5.86
CA LYS A 50 5.79 15.66 -7.09
C LYS A 50 6.60 16.28 -8.23
N LEU A 51 6.49 15.70 -9.41
CA LEU A 51 7.13 16.18 -10.63
C LEU A 51 6.07 16.38 -11.70
N LEU A 52 5.96 17.59 -12.21
CA LEU A 52 5.12 17.92 -13.36
C LEU A 52 6.06 18.21 -14.54
N ILE A 53 5.81 17.55 -15.67
CA ILE A 53 6.65 17.66 -16.87
C ILE A 53 5.79 18.28 -17.96
N TYR A 54 6.27 19.35 -18.58
CA TYR A 54 5.57 20.09 -19.64
C TYR A 54 6.40 20.08 -20.91
N LYS A 55 5.73 19.96 -22.06
CA LYS A 55 6.34 20.03 -23.39
C LYS A 55 6.22 21.45 -23.93
N GLY A 56 7.31 21.97 -24.51
CA GLY A 56 7.38 23.36 -24.96
C GLY A 56 7.69 24.36 -23.83
N GLY A 57 7.77 25.64 -24.20
CA GLY A 57 8.04 26.75 -23.27
C GLY A 57 9.53 26.98 -22.96
N GLU A 58 10.43 26.14 -23.45
CA GLU A 58 11.88 26.25 -23.20
C GLU A 58 12.50 27.55 -23.75
N ALA A 59 11.96 28.08 -24.87
CA ALA A 59 12.42 29.32 -25.46
C ALA A 59 12.05 30.56 -24.61
N GLU A 60 10.98 30.46 -23.82
CA GLU A 60 10.45 31.53 -22.95
C GLU A 60 10.66 31.22 -21.47
N PHE A 61 11.54 30.25 -21.15
CA PHE A 61 11.69 29.67 -19.83
C PHE A 61 11.89 30.72 -18.73
N GLU A 62 12.74 31.72 -18.96
CA GLU A 62 13.03 32.78 -18.00
C GLU A 62 11.77 33.61 -17.69
N GLY A 63 10.96 33.94 -18.70
CA GLY A 63 9.69 34.65 -18.53
C GLY A 63 8.62 33.82 -17.84
N ILE A 64 8.58 32.51 -18.12
CA ILE A 64 7.71 31.55 -17.43
C ILE A 64 8.07 31.46 -15.95
N VAL A 65 9.35 31.35 -15.61
CA VAL A 65 9.84 31.25 -14.23
C VAL A 65 9.47 32.50 -13.42
N GLU A 66 9.61 33.70 -13.99
CA GLU A 66 9.22 34.91 -13.28
C GLU A 66 7.71 34.97 -13.04
N LYS A 67 6.87 34.61 -14.03
CA LYS A 67 5.41 34.50 -13.85
C LYS A 67 5.04 33.47 -12.78
N LEU A 68 5.72 32.34 -12.73
CA LEU A 68 5.52 31.30 -11.72
C LEU A 68 5.86 31.81 -10.31
N LYS A 69 7.00 32.48 -10.15
CA LYS A 69 7.42 33.09 -8.88
C LYS A 69 6.45 34.18 -8.43
N ASP A 70 5.98 35.02 -9.35
CA ASP A 70 5.00 36.05 -9.07
C ASP A 70 3.66 35.47 -8.63
N GLY A 71 3.16 34.46 -9.34
CA GLY A 71 1.95 33.74 -8.98
C GLY A 71 2.09 32.98 -7.66
N LEU A 72 3.29 32.45 -7.37
CA LEU A 72 3.59 31.78 -6.11
C LEU A 72 3.51 32.78 -4.94
N GLY A 73 4.08 33.97 -5.08
CA GLY A 73 3.98 35.02 -4.07
C GLY A 73 2.55 35.49 -3.82
N LEU A 74 1.69 35.48 -4.85
CA LEU A 74 0.28 35.83 -4.71
C LEU A 74 -0.55 34.72 -4.05
N VAL A 75 -0.42 33.47 -4.52
CA VAL A 75 -1.21 32.34 -3.97
C VAL A 75 -0.82 32.05 -2.51
N LEU A 76 0.42 32.32 -2.11
CA LEU A 76 0.88 32.18 -0.73
C LEU A 76 0.21 33.16 0.24
N GLU A 77 -0.50 34.19 -0.21
CA GLU A 77 -1.31 35.03 0.69
C GLU A 77 -2.44 34.23 1.34
N GLU A 78 -3.06 33.33 0.56
CA GLU A 78 -4.13 32.45 1.01
C GLU A 78 -3.56 31.15 1.62
N PHE A 79 -2.47 30.63 1.09
CA PHE A 79 -1.81 29.39 1.53
C PHE A 79 -0.54 29.63 2.37
N HIS A 80 -0.56 30.67 3.20
CA HIS A 80 0.62 31.19 3.91
C HIS A 80 1.32 30.18 4.82
N GLN A 81 0.63 29.14 5.30
CA GLN A 81 1.22 28.07 6.10
C GLN A 81 2.35 27.33 5.36
N LEU A 82 2.33 27.28 4.03
CA LEU A 82 3.37 26.64 3.21
C LEU A 82 4.70 27.40 3.20
N ALA A 83 4.66 28.70 3.44
CA ALA A 83 5.83 29.58 3.45
C ALA A 83 6.53 29.64 4.83
N GLY A 84 5.93 29.03 5.85
CA GLY A 84 6.46 28.98 7.21
C GLY A 84 7.44 27.85 7.45
N ASN A 85 7.69 27.58 8.73
CA ASN A 85 8.54 26.51 9.24
C ASN A 85 7.81 25.74 10.34
N LEU A 86 8.23 24.50 10.60
CA LEU A 86 7.84 23.82 11.84
C LEU A 86 8.42 24.56 13.04
N GLY A 87 7.73 24.48 14.16
CA GLY A 87 8.21 24.95 15.45
C GLY A 87 7.66 24.07 16.57
N LYS A 88 8.12 24.37 17.78
CA LYS A 88 7.54 23.85 19.01
C LYS A 88 7.15 25.03 19.91
N ASP A 89 6.07 24.88 20.65
CA ASP A 89 5.77 25.80 21.75
C ASP A 89 6.53 25.42 23.03
N GLU A 90 6.29 26.17 24.11
CA GLU A 90 6.95 25.99 25.41
C GLU A 90 6.70 24.60 26.03
N ASP A 91 5.56 23.97 25.70
CA ASP A 91 5.21 22.63 26.15
C ASP A 91 5.87 21.53 25.29
N GLY A 92 6.49 21.91 24.16
CA GLY A 92 7.09 21.01 23.20
C GLY A 92 6.09 20.45 22.18
N VAL A 93 4.91 21.05 22.03
CA VAL A 93 3.90 20.67 21.03
C VAL A 93 4.27 21.25 19.68
N PHE A 94 4.19 20.42 18.64
CA PHE A 94 4.53 20.84 17.28
C PHE A 94 3.48 21.79 16.70
N LYS A 95 3.98 22.84 16.03
CA LYS A 95 3.20 23.87 15.35
C LYS A 95 3.88 24.29 14.05
N VAL A 96 3.19 25.06 13.24
CA VAL A 96 3.76 25.84 12.13
C VAL A 96 3.84 27.28 12.58
N VAL A 97 4.99 27.92 12.35
CA VAL A 97 5.20 29.36 12.57
C VAL A 97 5.37 30.03 11.22
N TYR A 98 4.65 31.13 11.00
CA TYR A 98 4.68 31.89 9.75
C TYR A 98 4.41 33.37 10.03
N GLY A 99 4.84 34.24 9.13
CA GLY A 99 4.67 35.69 9.28
C GLY A 99 5.65 36.47 8.44
N ASP A 100 5.87 37.74 8.77
CA ASP A 100 6.68 38.64 7.94
C ASP A 100 8.17 38.26 7.91
N ASP A 101 8.65 37.64 8.99
CA ASP A 101 10.06 37.25 9.17
C ASP A 101 10.39 35.86 8.60
N MET A 102 9.41 35.11 8.07
CA MET A 102 9.65 33.76 7.56
C MET A 102 10.52 33.76 6.31
N ASP A 103 11.24 32.66 6.05
CA ASP A 103 12.09 32.55 4.86
C ASP A 103 11.27 32.52 3.57
N GLY A 104 10.07 31.96 3.61
CA GLY A 104 9.24 31.73 2.42
C GLY A 104 9.55 30.40 1.75
N VAL A 105 8.97 30.21 0.57
CA VAL A 105 9.19 29.00 -0.24
C VAL A 105 10.55 29.06 -0.92
N GLU A 106 11.37 28.03 -0.78
CA GLU A 106 12.64 27.94 -1.50
C GLU A 106 12.38 27.61 -2.99
N VAL A 107 12.95 28.40 -3.88
CA VAL A 107 12.79 28.28 -5.33
C VAL A 107 14.15 28.14 -6.00
N LEU A 108 14.35 27.01 -6.66
CA LEU A 108 15.53 26.71 -7.46
C LEU A 108 15.21 26.87 -8.95
N VAL A 109 16.13 27.48 -9.68
CA VAL A 109 16.09 27.52 -11.15
C VAL A 109 17.27 26.72 -11.66
N ALA A 110 16.99 25.77 -12.54
CA ALA A 110 17.96 24.82 -13.06
C ALA A 110 17.82 24.65 -14.58
N ALA A 111 18.85 24.07 -15.19
CA ALA A 111 18.83 23.68 -16.59
C ALA A 111 19.54 22.36 -16.80
N SER A 112 19.08 21.60 -17.78
CA SER A 112 19.71 20.39 -18.26
C SER A 112 19.77 20.42 -19.79
N GLU A 113 20.98 20.34 -20.34
CA GLU A 113 21.22 20.21 -21.79
C GLU A 113 21.12 18.76 -22.28
N GLU A 114 20.94 17.79 -21.38
CA GLU A 114 20.95 16.35 -21.70
C GLU A 114 19.55 15.75 -21.74
N LEU A 115 18.68 16.13 -20.79
CA LEU A 115 17.34 15.59 -20.62
C LEU A 115 16.30 16.27 -21.52
N ALA A 116 15.49 15.45 -22.18
CA ALA A 116 14.24 15.83 -22.84
C ALA A 116 13.03 15.34 -22.04
N VAL A 117 11.84 15.81 -22.40
CA VAL A 117 10.56 15.38 -21.80
C VAL A 117 10.38 13.84 -21.89
N GLU A 118 10.74 13.25 -23.03
CA GLU A 118 10.60 11.82 -23.29
C GLU A 118 11.49 10.96 -22.36
N ASP A 119 12.62 11.49 -21.89
CA ASP A 119 13.51 10.81 -20.93
C ASP A 119 12.92 10.68 -19.53
N LEU A 120 11.92 11.52 -19.21
CA LEU A 120 11.27 11.61 -17.90
C LEU A 120 9.88 10.97 -17.90
N SER A 121 9.27 10.85 -19.07
CA SER A 121 7.99 10.17 -19.29
C SER A 121 8.13 8.66 -19.47
N ALA A 122 9.36 8.13 -19.47
CA ALA A 122 9.63 6.70 -19.56
C ALA A 122 8.90 5.89 -18.48
N GLU A 123 8.52 4.66 -18.83
CA GLU A 123 7.75 3.77 -17.95
C GLU A 123 8.62 3.15 -16.85
N GLU A 124 9.95 3.23 -16.94
CA GLU A 124 10.88 2.61 -16.01
C GLU A 124 11.84 3.63 -15.38
N GLY A 125 11.97 3.55 -14.04
CA GLY A 125 12.96 4.27 -13.26
C GLY A 125 12.64 5.73 -12.92
N THR A 126 12.98 6.14 -11.69
CA THR A 126 12.84 7.53 -11.21
C THR A 126 14.16 8.10 -10.70
N THR A 127 15.28 7.40 -10.90
CA THR A 127 16.60 7.80 -10.39
C THR A 127 17.02 9.20 -10.84
N LYS A 128 16.61 9.63 -12.03
CA LYS A 128 16.85 10.99 -12.54
C LYS A 128 16.04 12.06 -11.81
N PHE A 129 14.90 11.71 -11.22
CA PHE A 129 14.01 12.66 -10.54
C PHE A 129 14.64 13.26 -9.29
N LYS A 130 15.61 12.59 -8.66
CA LYS A 130 16.36 13.14 -7.52
C LYS A 130 17.12 14.42 -7.86
N GLU A 131 17.42 14.65 -9.14
CA GLU A 131 18.11 15.87 -9.63
C GLU A 131 17.11 16.95 -10.08
N LEU A 132 15.83 16.58 -10.26
CA LEU A 132 14.76 17.46 -10.77
C LEU A 132 13.80 17.94 -9.67
N ILE A 133 13.81 17.29 -8.50
CA ILE A 133 12.95 17.61 -7.36
C ILE A 133 13.84 17.94 -6.17
N PRO A 134 13.63 19.09 -5.49
CA PRO A 134 14.41 19.43 -4.32
C PRO A 134 14.15 18.45 -3.16
N TYR A 135 14.99 18.54 -2.14
CA TYR A 135 14.79 17.85 -0.86
C TYR A 135 14.66 16.32 -0.95
N TYR A 136 15.41 15.72 -1.88
CA TYR A 136 15.59 14.27 -1.91
C TYR A 136 16.26 13.80 -0.60
N GLY A 137 15.64 12.83 0.07
CA GLY A 137 16.14 12.28 1.34
C GLY A 137 16.03 13.22 2.55
N VAL A 138 15.29 14.33 2.45
CA VAL A 138 15.09 15.29 3.55
C VAL A 138 13.84 14.94 4.34
N LEU A 139 14.00 14.73 5.65
CA LEU A 139 12.90 14.39 6.57
C LEU A 139 12.00 15.59 6.83
N ASN A 140 10.71 15.37 7.05
CA ASN A 140 9.75 16.43 7.41
C ASN A 140 10.15 17.15 8.70
N LEU A 141 10.83 16.48 9.63
CA LEU A 141 11.35 17.10 10.86
C LEU A 141 12.39 18.21 10.58
N GLU A 142 13.10 18.15 9.45
CA GLU A 142 14.01 19.23 9.01
C GLU A 142 13.27 20.54 8.73
N GLY A 143 11.94 20.50 8.60
CA GLY A 143 11.09 21.70 8.54
C GLY A 143 11.22 22.62 9.76
N LEU A 144 11.86 22.17 10.85
CA LEU A 144 12.26 23.03 11.98
C LEU A 144 13.30 24.08 11.59
N HIS A 145 14.10 23.80 10.56
CA HIS A 145 15.24 24.61 10.11
C HIS A 145 15.19 24.94 8.63
N ARG A 146 14.13 24.50 7.94
CA ARG A 146 13.97 24.63 6.48
C ARG A 146 12.53 24.96 6.11
N PRO A 147 12.29 25.60 4.96
CA PRO A 147 10.96 25.84 4.44
C PRO A 147 10.10 24.57 4.33
N LEU A 148 8.79 24.74 4.48
CA LEU A 148 7.81 23.66 4.36
C LEU A 148 7.48 23.29 2.90
N LEU A 149 7.89 24.13 1.96
CA LEU A 149 7.80 23.88 0.53
C LEU A 149 9.09 24.34 -0.16
N ALA A 150 9.59 23.49 -1.05
CA ALA A 150 10.61 23.86 -2.03
C ALA A 150 10.15 23.48 -3.44
N VAL A 151 10.48 24.34 -4.41
CA VAL A 151 10.12 24.17 -5.82
C VAL A 151 11.37 24.33 -6.68
N GLN A 152 11.56 23.45 -7.66
CA GLN A 152 12.60 23.56 -8.67
C GLN A 152 11.97 23.66 -10.06
N PHE A 153 12.30 24.73 -10.77
CA PHE A 153 12.01 24.88 -12.19
C PHE A 153 13.23 24.47 -13.00
N THR A 154 13.10 23.46 -13.85
CA THR A 154 14.21 22.95 -14.67
C THR A 154 13.90 23.11 -16.15
N LYS A 155 14.76 23.84 -16.88
CA LYS A 155 14.74 23.90 -18.34
C LYS A 155 15.26 22.60 -18.93
N LEU A 156 14.48 22.00 -19.84
CA LEU A 156 14.83 20.78 -20.58
C LEU A 156 15.08 21.13 -22.05
N LYS A 157 15.55 20.16 -22.85
CA LYS A 157 15.80 20.33 -24.30
C LYS A 157 14.58 20.83 -25.09
N ASN A 158 13.40 20.34 -24.74
CA ASN A 158 12.15 20.53 -25.49
C ASN A 158 10.95 20.78 -24.55
N GLY A 159 11.22 21.32 -23.36
CA GLY A 159 10.19 21.53 -22.35
C GLY A 159 10.74 22.02 -21.01
N LEU A 160 9.95 21.82 -19.97
CA LEU A 160 10.31 22.17 -18.59
C LEU A 160 9.79 21.15 -17.58
N ALA A 161 10.48 21.03 -16.45
CA ALA A 161 10.05 20.23 -15.32
C ALA A 161 9.87 21.10 -14.08
N ILE A 162 8.78 20.87 -13.35
CA ILE A 162 8.47 21.52 -12.07
C ILE A 162 8.50 20.43 -10.99
N GLY A 163 9.58 20.40 -10.21
CA GLY A 163 9.74 19.53 -9.07
C GLY A 163 9.29 20.24 -7.80
N CYS A 164 8.38 19.64 -7.03
CA CYS A 164 7.89 20.18 -5.77
C CYS A 164 8.19 19.20 -4.62
N ALA A 165 8.66 19.72 -3.50
CA ALA A 165 8.84 18.98 -2.26
C ALA A 165 8.01 19.64 -1.14
N PHE A 166 6.99 18.92 -0.67
CA PHE A 166 6.06 19.39 0.36
C PHE A 166 6.34 18.70 1.69
N ASN A 167 6.39 19.47 2.78
CA ASN A 167 6.43 18.89 4.11
C ASN A 167 5.09 18.19 4.39
N HIS A 168 5.10 16.86 4.44
CA HIS A 168 3.86 16.08 4.52
C HIS A 168 3.15 16.28 5.87
N ALA A 169 3.84 16.77 6.90
CA ALA A 169 3.22 17.06 8.19
C ALA A 169 2.22 18.22 8.13
N ILE A 170 2.19 19.01 7.04
CA ILE A 170 1.25 20.14 6.95
C ILE A 170 0.15 19.94 5.91
N LEU A 171 0.21 18.93 5.04
CA LEU A 171 -0.78 18.75 3.98
C LEU A 171 -0.82 17.31 3.48
N ASP A 172 -2.02 16.87 3.09
CA ASP A 172 -2.23 15.62 2.35
C ASP A 172 -2.32 15.85 0.83
N GLY A 173 -2.61 14.79 0.08
CA GLY A 173 -2.76 14.87 -1.39
C GLY A 173 -3.90 15.79 -1.84
N THR A 174 -5.02 15.84 -1.11
CA THR A 174 -6.13 16.75 -1.43
C THR A 174 -5.69 18.20 -1.29
N SER A 175 -5.01 18.54 -0.19
CA SER A 175 -4.46 19.87 0.04
C SER A 175 -3.32 20.23 -0.93
N THR A 176 -2.49 19.26 -1.32
CA THR A 176 -1.43 19.44 -2.34
C THR A 176 -2.05 19.96 -3.64
N TRP A 177 -3.03 19.23 -4.18
CA TRP A 177 -3.61 19.56 -5.48
C TRP A 177 -4.53 20.77 -5.42
N HIS A 178 -5.15 21.06 -4.27
CA HIS A 178 -5.83 22.33 -4.04
C HIS A 178 -4.87 23.51 -4.19
N PHE A 179 -3.72 23.49 -3.52
CA PHE A 179 -2.69 24.52 -3.67
C PHE A 179 -2.20 24.63 -5.13
N MET A 180 -1.85 23.51 -5.77
CA MET A 180 -1.33 23.53 -7.14
C MET A 180 -2.36 24.09 -8.14
N SER A 181 -3.63 23.73 -8.02
CA SER A 181 -4.69 24.26 -8.88
C SER A 181 -4.90 25.76 -8.65
N SER A 182 -4.92 26.21 -7.39
CA SER A 182 -5.03 27.63 -7.06
C SER A 182 -3.83 28.45 -7.56
N TRP A 183 -2.62 27.88 -7.50
CA TRP A 183 -1.43 28.53 -8.03
C TRP A 183 -1.50 28.69 -9.55
N ALA A 184 -1.95 27.63 -10.25
CA ALA A 184 -2.18 27.66 -11.69
C ALA A 184 -3.24 28.70 -12.10
N GLU A 185 -4.35 28.82 -11.36
CA GLU A 185 -5.38 29.85 -11.58
C GLU A 185 -4.79 31.27 -11.52
N VAL A 186 -3.98 31.56 -10.51
CA VAL A 186 -3.34 32.87 -10.33
C VAL A 186 -2.34 33.14 -11.46
N CYS A 187 -1.53 32.17 -11.88
CA CYS A 187 -0.60 32.33 -13.00
C CYS A 187 -1.30 32.60 -14.33
N ARG A 188 -2.53 32.11 -14.53
CA ARG A 188 -3.38 32.44 -15.69
C ARG A 188 -4.00 33.84 -15.63
N GLY A 189 -3.69 34.62 -14.61
CA GLY A 189 -4.16 36.01 -14.45
C GLY A 189 -5.43 36.14 -13.62
N SER A 190 -5.87 35.10 -12.92
CA SER A 190 -6.98 35.24 -11.96
C SER A 190 -6.57 36.14 -10.81
N THR A 191 -7.42 37.11 -10.47
CA THR A 191 -7.19 38.04 -9.34
C THR A 191 -7.54 37.43 -7.99
N SER A 192 -8.20 36.26 -7.97
CA SER A 192 -8.56 35.51 -6.77
C SER A 192 -8.59 34.00 -7.06
N ILE A 193 -8.48 33.18 -6.02
CA ILE A 193 -8.58 31.72 -6.14
C ILE A 193 -10.04 31.27 -6.04
N SER A 194 -10.43 30.27 -6.82
CA SER A 194 -11.83 29.81 -6.90
C SER A 194 -12.35 29.23 -5.58
N ALA A 195 -11.46 28.63 -4.79
CA ALA A 195 -11.79 28.01 -3.52
C ALA A 195 -10.74 28.40 -2.46
N PRO A 196 -11.05 29.32 -1.54
CA PRO A 196 -10.15 29.65 -0.44
C PRO A 196 -9.89 28.45 0.48
N PRO A 197 -8.65 28.25 0.97
CA PRO A 197 -8.34 27.18 1.89
C PRO A 197 -8.99 27.42 3.26
N PHE A 198 -9.56 26.38 3.82
CA PHE A 198 -10.02 26.37 5.20
C PHE A 198 -8.84 26.01 6.12
N LEU A 199 -8.34 26.99 6.87
CA LEU A 199 -7.09 26.91 7.62
C LEU A 199 -7.25 26.60 9.12
N GLU A 200 -8.49 26.52 9.62
CA GLU A 200 -8.79 26.28 11.04
C GLU A 200 -8.66 24.79 11.41
N ARG A 201 -7.42 24.28 11.43
CA ARG A 201 -7.08 22.87 11.65
C ARG A 201 -7.64 22.30 12.96
N THR A 202 -7.66 23.09 14.03
CA THR A 202 -8.12 22.64 15.34
C THR A 202 -9.63 22.37 15.40
N LYS A 203 -10.41 22.79 14.40
CA LYS A 203 -11.85 22.47 14.31
C LYS A 203 -12.12 20.99 14.09
N VAL A 204 -11.22 20.25 13.42
CA VAL A 204 -11.40 18.79 13.29
C VAL A 204 -10.96 18.07 14.56
N ARG A 205 -9.88 18.53 15.19
CA ARG A 205 -9.33 17.94 16.41
C ARG A 205 -8.33 18.89 17.07
N ASN A 206 -8.51 19.15 18.36
CA ASN A 206 -7.70 20.11 19.12
C ASN A 206 -6.90 19.46 20.27
N THR A 207 -6.47 18.21 20.09
CA THR A 207 -5.63 17.54 21.09
C THR A 207 -4.21 18.06 21.00
N ARG A 208 -3.68 18.56 22.12
CA ARG A 208 -2.27 18.98 22.24
C ARG A 208 -1.43 17.79 22.68
N LEU A 209 -0.45 17.41 21.87
CA LEU A 209 0.41 16.25 22.12
C LEU A 209 1.88 16.65 22.11
N LYS A 210 2.57 16.28 23.19
CA LYS A 210 4.01 16.41 23.28
C LYS A 210 4.66 15.18 22.67
N LEU A 211 5.47 15.39 21.65
CA LEU A 211 6.24 14.33 21.01
C LEU A 211 7.74 14.57 21.23
N ASN A 212 8.38 13.64 21.92
CA ASN A 212 9.82 13.64 22.08
C ASN A 212 10.44 12.93 20.87
N MET A 213 10.75 13.69 19.82
CA MET A 213 11.53 13.22 18.69
C MET A 213 12.93 13.86 18.72
N SER A 214 13.97 13.03 18.65
CA SER A 214 15.36 13.46 18.46
C SER A 214 15.57 14.03 17.05
N GLN A 215 16.51 14.97 16.90
CA GLN A 215 16.84 15.51 15.57
C GLN A 215 17.67 14.49 14.76
N PRO A 216 17.57 14.51 13.41
CA PRO A 216 18.24 13.52 12.56
C PRO A 216 19.78 13.55 12.65
N SER A 217 20.39 14.64 13.12
CA SER A 217 21.85 14.74 13.30
C SER A 217 22.41 13.71 14.28
N ASP A 218 21.57 13.15 15.16
CA ASP A 218 21.99 12.22 16.21
C ASP A 218 21.84 10.75 15.81
N ALA A 219 21.52 10.45 14.55
CA ALA A 219 21.30 9.07 14.14
C ALA A 219 21.71 8.76 12.68
N PRO A 220 23.01 8.48 12.45
CA PRO A 220 23.46 7.71 11.29
C PRO A 220 22.84 6.30 11.21
N GLU A 221 22.18 5.85 12.29
CA GLU A 221 21.49 4.56 12.37
C GLU A 221 20.05 4.57 11.85
N HIS A 222 19.36 5.72 11.75
CA HIS A 222 17.95 5.75 11.33
C HIS A 222 17.76 5.44 9.84
N ALA A 223 18.78 5.65 9.00
CA ALA A 223 18.77 5.19 7.61
C ALA A 223 18.96 3.66 7.47
N LYS A 224 19.37 2.96 8.55
CA LYS A 224 19.69 1.53 8.59
C LYS A 224 18.58 0.66 9.19
N SER A 225 17.43 1.24 9.52
CA SER A 225 16.29 0.46 10.04
C SER A 225 15.74 -0.44 8.93
N THR A 226 16.07 -1.73 9.02
CA THR A 226 15.46 -2.78 8.24
C THR A 226 14.09 -3.12 8.84
N ALA A 227 13.00 -2.78 8.15
CA ALA A 227 11.68 -3.26 8.56
C ALA A 227 10.86 -3.73 7.36
N ASN A 228 10.75 -5.07 7.28
CA ASN A 228 9.55 -5.84 7.01
C ASN A 228 9.84 -7.30 7.42
N GLY A 229 9.49 -7.64 8.67
CA GLY A 229 9.42 -9.00 9.23
C GLY A 229 10.75 -9.73 9.44
N ASP A 230 11.31 -9.56 10.65
CA ASP A 230 12.23 -10.39 11.46
C ASP A 230 13.52 -11.05 10.90
N VAL A 231 14.59 -10.85 11.68
CA VAL A 231 15.88 -11.57 11.81
C VAL A 231 16.76 -11.72 10.57
N ALA A 232 18.02 -11.29 10.74
CA ALA A 232 19.11 -11.21 9.77
C ALA A 232 19.04 -9.97 8.86
N ALA A 233 20.16 -9.26 8.76
CA ALA A 233 20.35 -8.12 7.89
C ALA A 233 19.97 -8.48 6.45
N LYS A 234 18.74 -8.18 6.04
CA LYS A 234 18.36 -8.17 4.63
C LYS A 234 19.25 -7.13 3.98
N VAL A 235 20.15 -7.59 3.10
CA VAL A 235 20.82 -6.74 2.14
C VAL A 235 19.74 -5.89 1.48
N ASP A 236 19.85 -4.56 1.53
CA ASP A 236 18.91 -3.66 0.85
C ASP A 236 18.90 -4.05 -0.64
N LEU A 237 17.91 -4.84 -1.04
CA LEU A 237 17.77 -5.26 -2.42
C LEU A 237 17.41 -4.02 -3.26
N PRO A 238 17.99 -3.89 -4.46
CA PRO A 238 17.73 -2.72 -5.28
C PRO A 238 16.25 -2.65 -5.62
N LEU A 239 15.61 -1.53 -5.29
CA LEU A 239 14.24 -1.26 -5.70
C LEU A 239 14.20 -0.92 -7.20
N ARG A 240 13.09 -1.31 -7.83
CA ARG A 240 12.74 -0.99 -9.21
C ARG A 240 11.38 -0.34 -9.22
N GLU A 241 11.25 0.65 -10.09
CA GLU A 241 10.04 1.45 -10.24
C GLU A 241 9.56 1.34 -11.67
N LYS A 242 8.27 1.03 -11.83
CA LYS A 242 7.65 0.86 -13.13
C LYS A 242 6.25 1.45 -13.15
N VAL A 243 5.86 2.02 -14.28
CA VAL A 243 4.52 2.55 -14.54
C VAL A 243 3.79 1.60 -15.48
N PHE A 244 2.60 1.16 -15.05
CA PHE A 244 1.70 0.30 -15.80
C PHE A 244 0.49 1.14 -16.19
N LYS A 245 0.29 1.34 -17.48
CA LYS A 245 -0.80 2.14 -18.01
C LYS A 245 -2.00 1.24 -18.28
N PHE A 246 -3.07 1.40 -17.50
CA PHE A 246 -4.31 0.66 -17.72
C PHE A 246 -5.26 1.53 -18.55
N SER A 247 -5.57 1.06 -19.76
CA SER A 247 -6.61 1.67 -20.59
C SER A 247 -7.98 1.58 -19.92
N GLU A 248 -8.92 2.43 -20.34
CA GLU A 248 -10.30 2.34 -19.87
C GLU A 248 -10.92 0.95 -20.12
N SER A 249 -10.64 0.35 -21.29
CA SER A 249 -11.10 -1.01 -21.60
C SER A 249 -10.51 -2.07 -20.65
N ALA A 250 -9.23 -1.96 -20.28
CA ALA A 250 -8.62 -2.87 -19.32
C ALA A 250 -9.22 -2.70 -17.92
N ILE A 251 -9.46 -1.46 -17.50
CA ILE A 251 -10.12 -1.14 -16.23
C ILE A 251 -11.54 -1.73 -16.19
N ASP A 252 -12.30 -1.60 -17.28
CA ASP A 252 -13.65 -2.16 -17.38
C ASP A 252 -13.65 -3.68 -17.34
N GLN A 253 -12.70 -4.33 -18.01
CA GLN A 253 -12.55 -5.79 -17.95
C GLN A 253 -12.22 -6.27 -16.53
N ILE A 254 -11.27 -5.62 -15.86
CA ILE A 254 -10.91 -5.95 -14.47
C ILE A 254 -12.12 -5.77 -13.56
N LYS A 255 -12.82 -4.64 -13.69
CA LYS A 255 -14.00 -4.35 -12.87
C LYS A 255 -15.14 -5.32 -13.14
N SER A 256 -15.40 -5.65 -14.40
CA SER A 256 -16.42 -6.63 -14.80
C SER A 256 -16.12 -8.01 -14.22
N LYS A 257 -14.88 -8.48 -14.34
CA LYS A 257 -14.43 -9.77 -13.80
C LYS A 257 -14.63 -9.86 -12.29
N VAL A 258 -14.23 -8.82 -11.55
CA VAL A 258 -14.39 -8.75 -10.09
C VAL A 258 -15.87 -8.61 -9.68
N ASN A 259 -16.77 -8.22 -10.58
CA ASN A 259 -18.20 -8.10 -10.29
C ASN A 259 -19.04 -9.19 -11.00
N ALA A 260 -18.41 -10.26 -11.51
CA ALA A 260 -19.10 -11.28 -12.31
C ALA A 260 -20.09 -12.11 -11.49
N HIS A 261 -19.79 -12.35 -10.20
CA HIS A 261 -20.60 -13.16 -9.30
C HIS A 261 -21.00 -12.38 -8.05
N PRO A 262 -21.84 -11.32 -8.19
CA PRO A 262 -22.25 -10.54 -7.04
C PRO A 262 -23.06 -11.42 -6.10
N SER A 263 -22.78 -11.33 -4.80
CA SER A 263 -23.68 -11.91 -3.80
C SER A 263 -25.02 -11.15 -3.85
N GLU A 264 -26.13 -11.85 -3.70
CA GLU A 264 -27.46 -11.23 -3.78
C GLU A 264 -27.59 -10.10 -2.74
N GLY A 265 -28.04 -8.92 -3.18
CA GLY A 265 -28.13 -7.71 -2.33
C GLY A 265 -26.80 -7.02 -2.01
N SER A 266 -25.65 -7.49 -2.51
CA SER A 266 -24.35 -6.86 -2.28
C SER A 266 -24.11 -5.64 -3.18
N LYS A 267 -23.37 -4.65 -2.64
CA LYS A 267 -22.96 -3.45 -3.38
C LYS A 267 -21.83 -3.80 -4.36
N PRO A 268 -21.91 -3.40 -5.64
CA PRO A 268 -20.83 -3.63 -6.60
C PRO A 268 -19.49 -3.04 -6.15
N PHE A 269 -18.41 -3.73 -6.48
CA PHE A 269 -17.05 -3.25 -6.24
C PHE A 269 -16.71 -2.07 -7.16
N SER A 270 -16.15 -1.03 -6.56
CA SER A 270 -15.67 0.15 -7.27
C SER A 270 -14.45 -0.14 -8.13
N THR A 271 -14.16 0.73 -9.10
CA THR A 271 -12.93 0.68 -9.90
C THR A 271 -11.67 0.61 -9.03
N PHE A 272 -11.63 1.40 -7.95
CA PHE A 272 -10.52 1.37 -6.99
C PHE A 272 -10.36 0.00 -6.34
N GLN A 273 -11.44 -0.61 -5.85
CA GLN A 273 -11.42 -1.92 -5.21
C GLN A 273 -11.00 -3.02 -6.19
N SER A 274 -11.54 -3.01 -7.42
CA SER A 274 -11.21 -4.00 -8.45
C SER A 274 -9.76 -3.90 -8.93
N LEU A 275 -9.25 -2.69 -9.17
CA LEU A 275 -7.86 -2.51 -9.57
C LEU A 275 -6.89 -2.79 -8.40
N SER A 276 -7.26 -2.41 -7.18
CA SER A 276 -6.46 -2.66 -5.98
C SER A 276 -6.30 -4.15 -5.69
N THR A 277 -7.39 -4.93 -5.71
CA THR A 277 -7.31 -6.40 -5.51
C THR A 277 -6.45 -7.03 -6.59
N HIS A 278 -6.58 -6.55 -7.84
CA HIS A 278 -5.82 -7.04 -8.96
C HIS A 278 -4.30 -6.81 -8.79
N VAL A 279 -3.90 -5.60 -8.40
CA VAL A 279 -2.50 -5.27 -8.08
C VAL A 279 -2.02 -6.07 -6.87
N TRP A 280 -2.84 -6.23 -5.83
CA TRP A 280 -2.47 -6.97 -4.62
C TRP A 280 -2.16 -8.45 -4.91
N HIS A 281 -2.99 -9.12 -5.73
CA HIS A 281 -2.71 -10.48 -6.20
C HIS A 281 -1.41 -10.54 -7.01
N ALA A 282 -1.19 -9.60 -7.94
CA ALA A 282 0.01 -9.57 -8.77
C ALA A 282 1.28 -9.41 -7.92
N VAL A 283 1.31 -8.45 -7.00
CA VAL A 283 2.45 -8.25 -6.10
C VAL A 283 2.67 -9.47 -5.19
N THR A 284 1.60 -10.07 -4.68
CA THR A 284 1.69 -11.28 -3.84
C THR A 284 2.31 -12.45 -4.59
N ARG A 285 1.91 -12.69 -5.86
CA ARG A 285 2.55 -13.71 -6.72
C ARG A 285 3.99 -13.36 -7.06
N ALA A 286 4.26 -12.11 -7.42
CA ALA A 286 5.59 -11.62 -7.78
C ALA A 286 6.60 -11.80 -6.65
N ARG A 287 6.15 -11.64 -5.40
CA ARG A 287 6.94 -11.89 -4.19
C ARG A 287 7.15 -13.38 -3.89
N GLN A 288 6.38 -14.29 -4.50
CA GLN A 288 6.41 -15.73 -4.24
C GLN A 288 6.23 -16.06 -2.76
N LEU A 289 5.29 -15.37 -2.11
CA LEU A 289 4.97 -15.59 -0.70
C LEU A 289 4.48 -17.03 -0.49
N LYS A 290 4.88 -17.65 0.62
CA LYS A 290 4.37 -18.96 1.02
C LYS A 290 2.90 -18.86 1.37
N PRO A 291 2.10 -19.94 1.22
CA PRO A 291 0.68 -19.92 1.54
C PRO A 291 0.35 -19.40 2.95
N GLU A 292 1.21 -19.69 3.93
CA GLU A 292 1.12 -19.28 5.33
C GLU A 292 1.58 -17.84 5.62
N ASP A 293 2.29 -17.19 4.69
CA ASP A 293 2.76 -15.82 4.88
C ASP A 293 1.57 -14.85 4.88
N TYR A 294 1.60 -13.86 5.77
CA TYR A 294 0.62 -12.77 5.73
C TYR A 294 0.98 -11.75 4.65
N THR A 295 -0.04 -11.22 4.00
CA THR A 295 0.05 -10.08 3.08
C THR A 295 -0.93 -9.00 3.55
N VAL A 296 -0.49 -7.74 3.49
CA VAL A 296 -1.24 -6.57 3.97
C VAL A 296 -1.54 -5.65 2.80
N PHE A 297 -2.78 -5.22 2.66
CA PHE A 297 -3.17 -4.14 1.77
C PHE A 297 -3.54 -2.89 2.56
N THR A 298 -2.94 -1.76 2.19
CA THR A 298 -3.11 -0.49 2.90
C THR A 298 -3.63 0.58 1.95
N VAL A 299 -4.68 1.29 2.34
CA VAL A 299 -5.19 2.48 1.63
C VAL A 299 -5.25 3.67 2.57
N PHE A 300 -4.82 4.84 2.12
CA PHE A 300 -4.97 6.09 2.88
C PHE A 300 -6.31 6.75 2.54
N ALA A 301 -7.26 6.70 3.47
CA ALA A 301 -8.62 7.19 3.28
C ALA A 301 -8.74 8.68 3.64
N ASP A 302 -9.30 9.47 2.73
CA ASP A 302 -9.73 10.85 3.02
C ASP A 302 -10.87 10.86 4.03
N CYS A 303 -10.62 11.49 5.17
CA CYS A 303 -11.50 11.52 6.32
C CYS A 303 -12.39 12.78 6.37
N ARG A 304 -12.27 13.74 5.42
CA ARG A 304 -13.05 15.00 5.43
C ARG A 304 -14.55 14.79 5.57
N LYS A 305 -15.10 13.81 4.83
CA LYS A 305 -16.52 13.46 4.88
C LYS A 305 -16.87 12.38 5.92
N ARG A 306 -15.88 11.87 6.66
CA ARG A 306 -16.02 10.74 7.60
C ARG A 306 -15.90 11.16 9.06
N VAL A 307 -15.24 12.28 9.36
CA VAL A 307 -15.23 12.87 10.70
C VAL A 307 -16.58 13.50 11.03
N GLU A 308 -16.87 13.67 12.33
CA GLU A 308 -18.10 14.29 12.82
C GLU A 308 -17.75 15.49 13.71
N PRO A 309 -18.17 16.73 13.36
CA PRO A 309 -18.85 17.09 12.10
C PRO A 309 -17.93 16.95 10.87
N PRO A 310 -18.48 16.73 9.66
CA PRO A 310 -17.70 16.70 8.43
C PRO A 310 -16.95 18.02 8.19
N MET A 311 -15.72 17.92 7.69
CA MET A 311 -14.91 19.08 7.31
C MET A 311 -15.19 19.52 5.87
N PRO A 312 -15.06 20.82 5.55
CA PRO A 312 -15.16 21.31 4.18
C PRO A 312 -14.14 20.64 3.26
N GLU A 313 -14.48 20.50 1.97
CA GLU A 313 -13.55 19.97 0.97
C GLU A 313 -12.28 20.82 0.86
N SER A 314 -12.38 22.13 1.12
CA SER A 314 -11.26 23.07 1.14
C SER A 314 -10.40 23.01 2.42
N TYR A 315 -10.65 22.07 3.35
CA TYR A 315 -9.78 21.86 4.52
C TYR A 315 -8.33 21.65 4.09
N PHE A 316 -7.46 22.54 4.55
CA PHE A 316 -6.05 22.54 4.24
C PHE A 316 -5.23 21.97 5.40
N GLY A 317 -4.75 20.74 5.22
CA GLY A 317 -4.06 19.97 6.25
C GLY A 317 -4.06 18.49 5.93
N ASN A 318 -3.47 17.67 6.79
CA ASN A 318 -3.72 16.24 6.71
C ASN A 318 -5.10 15.93 7.27
N LEU A 319 -5.88 15.16 6.52
CA LEU A 319 -7.07 14.52 7.05
C LEU A 319 -7.25 13.13 6.44
N ILE A 320 -6.23 12.31 6.63
CA ILE A 320 -6.15 10.95 6.11
C ILE A 320 -5.84 9.96 7.23
N GLN A 321 -6.36 8.73 7.12
CA GLN A 321 -5.97 7.60 7.95
C GLN A 321 -5.73 6.35 7.09
N ALA A 322 -4.70 5.59 7.42
CA ALA A 322 -4.38 4.34 6.75
C ALA A 322 -5.34 3.21 7.18
N ILE A 323 -6.05 2.58 6.25
CA ILE A 323 -6.90 1.42 6.50
C ILE A 323 -6.14 0.17 6.07
N PHE A 324 -6.01 -0.80 6.98
CA PHE A 324 -5.27 -2.03 6.76
C PHE A 324 -6.23 -3.20 6.53
N THR A 325 -5.92 -4.04 5.56
CA THR A 325 -6.59 -5.31 5.26
C THR A 325 -5.54 -6.42 5.26
N VAL A 326 -5.74 -7.48 6.03
CA VAL A 326 -4.75 -8.55 6.22
C VAL A 326 -5.34 -9.91 5.88
N THR A 327 -4.62 -10.72 5.13
CA THR A 327 -4.97 -12.12 4.86
C THR A 327 -3.73 -12.98 4.64
N ALA A 328 -3.87 -14.29 4.72
CA ALA A 328 -2.81 -15.21 4.30
C ALA A 328 -2.66 -15.18 2.77
N ALA A 329 -1.43 -15.20 2.27
CA ALA A 329 -1.14 -15.15 0.84
C ALA A 329 -1.80 -16.32 0.09
N GLY A 330 -1.82 -17.52 0.69
CA GLY A 330 -2.49 -18.69 0.15
C GLY A 330 -4.00 -18.48 0.01
N LEU A 331 -4.64 -17.82 0.97
CA LEU A 331 -6.08 -17.49 0.90
C LEU A 331 -6.35 -16.47 -0.20
N LEU A 332 -5.54 -15.42 -0.30
CA LEU A 332 -5.68 -14.43 -1.38
C LEU A 332 -5.56 -15.10 -2.74
N LEU A 333 -4.51 -15.91 -2.95
CA LEU A 333 -4.22 -16.49 -4.25
C LEU A 333 -5.13 -17.66 -4.65
N ALA A 334 -5.65 -18.43 -3.69
CA ALA A 334 -6.53 -19.57 -3.97
C ALA A 334 -8.00 -19.18 -4.20
N ASN A 335 -8.41 -17.97 -3.77
CA ASN A 335 -9.79 -17.50 -3.93
C ASN A 335 -9.97 -16.60 -5.17
N PRO A 336 -11.20 -16.48 -5.68
CA PRO A 336 -11.52 -15.53 -6.74
C PRO A 336 -11.20 -14.08 -6.34
N PRO A 337 -10.90 -13.17 -7.30
CA PRO A 337 -10.56 -11.77 -7.03
C PRO A 337 -11.58 -11.00 -6.15
N GLU A 338 -12.83 -11.43 -6.19
CA GLU A 338 -13.95 -10.94 -5.38
C GLU A 338 -13.67 -11.07 -3.87
N PHE A 339 -12.92 -12.08 -3.44
CA PHE A 339 -12.51 -12.26 -2.05
C PHE A 339 -11.68 -11.07 -1.56
N GLY A 340 -10.60 -10.73 -2.27
CA GLY A 340 -9.76 -9.58 -1.92
C GLY A 340 -10.52 -8.26 -2.01
N ALA A 341 -11.36 -8.10 -3.04
CA ALA A 341 -12.19 -6.90 -3.20
C ALA A 341 -13.21 -6.72 -2.05
N ALA A 342 -13.84 -7.80 -1.60
CA ALA A 342 -14.77 -7.81 -0.47
C ALA A 342 -14.08 -7.46 0.84
N MET A 343 -12.86 -7.96 1.07
CA MET A 343 -12.07 -7.59 2.25
C MET A 343 -11.74 -6.10 2.26
N ILE A 344 -11.26 -5.56 1.14
CA ILE A 344 -10.96 -4.13 0.99
C ILE A 344 -12.24 -3.28 1.17
N GLN A 345 -13.35 -3.69 0.55
CA GLN A 345 -14.63 -2.99 0.66
C GLN A 345 -15.11 -2.93 2.11
N LYS A 346 -15.12 -4.07 2.80
CA LYS A 346 -15.52 -4.16 4.21
C LYS A 346 -14.66 -3.26 5.10
N ALA A 347 -13.33 -3.28 4.93
CA ALA A 347 -12.42 -2.44 5.71
C ALA A 347 -12.69 -0.94 5.48
N ILE A 348 -12.95 -0.53 4.24
CA ILE A 348 -13.28 0.87 3.91
C ILE A 348 -14.64 1.29 4.46
N ASP A 349 -15.65 0.42 4.36
CA ASP A 349 -17.02 0.72 4.80
C ASP A 349 -17.11 0.79 6.33
N MET A 350 -16.32 -0.01 7.05
CA MET A 350 -16.23 0.04 8.52
C MET A 350 -15.50 1.28 9.06
N HIS A 351 -14.78 2.03 8.22
CA HIS A 351 -13.97 3.16 8.65
C HIS A 351 -14.80 4.45 8.78
N ASP A 352 -15.68 4.49 9.78
CA ASP A 352 -16.57 5.61 10.07
C ASP A 352 -15.99 6.60 11.11
N SER A 353 -16.78 7.61 11.48
CA SER A 353 -16.39 8.64 12.46
C SER A 353 -16.00 8.06 13.82
N LYS A 354 -16.67 7.00 14.27
CA LYS A 354 -16.41 6.35 15.57
C LYS A 354 -15.08 5.62 15.54
N VAL A 355 -14.79 4.91 14.46
CA VAL A 355 -13.49 4.23 14.27
C VAL A 355 -12.35 5.24 14.18
N ILE A 356 -12.54 6.34 13.44
CA ILE A 356 -11.55 7.43 13.32
C ILE A 356 -11.24 8.04 14.69
N ASP A 357 -12.27 8.39 15.46
CA ASP A 357 -12.10 8.98 16.79
C ASP A 357 -11.47 8.01 17.80
N ALA A 358 -11.90 6.75 17.80
CA ALA A 358 -11.34 5.71 18.67
C ALA A 358 -9.84 5.52 18.40
N ARG A 359 -9.43 5.44 17.13
CA ARG A 359 -8.02 5.31 16.75
C ARG A 359 -7.21 6.54 17.12
N ASN A 360 -7.77 7.74 16.92
CA ASN A 360 -7.08 8.97 17.33
C ASN A 360 -6.87 9.00 18.85
N LYS A 361 -7.89 8.65 19.66
CA LYS A 361 -7.77 8.58 21.12
C LYS A 361 -6.73 7.54 21.57
N GLU A 362 -6.74 6.38 20.93
CA GLU A 362 -5.75 5.33 21.19
C GLU A 362 -4.33 5.83 20.91
N TRP A 363 -4.10 6.39 19.71
CA TRP A 363 -2.79 6.92 19.34
C TRP A 363 -2.37 8.09 20.24
N GLU A 364 -3.29 8.96 20.65
CA GLU A 364 -3.03 10.06 21.58
C GLU A 364 -2.60 9.60 22.97
N SER A 365 -3.14 8.47 23.44
CA SER A 365 -2.80 7.91 24.76
C SER A 365 -1.39 7.31 24.81
N ASN A 366 -0.87 6.88 23.66
CA ASN A 366 0.47 6.29 23.53
C ASN A 366 1.03 6.56 22.12
N PRO A 367 1.46 7.80 21.83
CA PRO A 367 1.82 8.18 20.48
C PRO A 367 3.08 7.45 20.02
N LYS A 368 2.92 6.67 18.96
CA LYS A 368 4.02 5.99 18.26
C LYS A 368 4.14 6.54 16.86
N ILE A 369 5.34 7.00 16.52
CA ILE A 369 5.66 7.51 15.19
C ILE A 369 6.36 6.40 14.42
N PHE A 370 5.73 5.97 13.33
CA PHE A 370 6.27 4.98 12.41
C PHE A 370 7.03 5.68 11.28
N GLN A 371 8.09 5.03 10.79
CA GLN A 371 8.79 5.48 9.59
C GLN A 371 8.04 4.98 8.34
N PHE A 372 8.29 5.61 7.20
CA PHE A 372 7.64 5.24 5.94
C PHE A 372 7.90 3.79 5.50
N LYS A 373 9.02 3.17 5.93
CA LYS A 373 9.35 1.77 5.64
C LYS A 373 8.60 0.77 6.52
N ASP A 374 8.02 1.21 7.63
CA ASP A 374 7.33 0.35 8.60
C ASP A 374 5.89 0.00 8.15
N ALA A 375 5.64 -0.10 6.84
CA ALA A 375 4.32 -0.24 6.26
C ALA A 375 3.63 -1.59 6.58
N GLY A 376 4.36 -2.53 7.16
CA GLY A 376 3.86 -3.83 7.59
C GLY A 376 4.35 -4.97 6.70
N ILE A 377 4.30 -6.19 7.25
CA ILE A 377 4.80 -7.41 6.60
C ILE A 377 4.15 -7.58 5.23
N ASN A 378 4.97 -7.71 4.18
CA ASN A 378 4.53 -7.89 2.80
C ASN A 378 3.45 -6.89 2.38
N CYS A 379 3.55 -5.64 2.85
CA CYS A 379 2.55 -4.62 2.58
C CYS A 379 2.51 -4.23 1.09
N VAL A 380 1.31 -3.98 0.59
CA VAL A 380 1.02 -3.26 -0.65
C VAL A 380 0.22 -2.01 -0.27
N ALA A 381 0.85 -0.84 -0.34
CA ALA A 381 0.25 0.41 0.10
C ALA A 381 -0.08 1.29 -1.11
N VAL A 382 -1.33 1.72 -1.20
CA VAL A 382 -1.80 2.59 -2.28
C VAL A 382 -1.87 4.04 -1.81
N GLY A 383 -0.97 4.86 -2.33
CA GLY A 383 -1.00 6.31 -2.24
C GLY A 383 -1.53 6.97 -3.51
N SER A 384 -1.66 8.30 -3.47
CA SER A 384 -2.29 9.10 -4.53
C SER A 384 -3.75 8.69 -4.79
N SER A 385 -4.40 9.29 -5.78
CA SER A 385 -5.77 9.00 -6.19
C SER A 385 -5.98 9.42 -7.64
N PRO A 386 -6.63 8.58 -8.48
CA PRO A 386 -6.98 8.95 -9.84
C PRO A 386 -8.05 10.06 -9.90
N ARG A 387 -8.64 10.44 -8.75
CA ARG A 387 -9.56 11.58 -8.64
C ARG A 387 -8.84 12.93 -8.59
N PHE A 388 -7.53 12.94 -8.35
CA PHE A 388 -6.77 14.19 -8.37
C PHE A 388 -6.63 14.66 -9.81
N LYS A 389 -7.05 15.90 -10.07
CA LYS A 389 -7.04 16.52 -11.40
C LYS A 389 -5.65 17.06 -11.73
N VAL A 390 -4.68 16.17 -11.78
CA VAL A 390 -3.26 16.52 -11.87
C VAL A 390 -2.87 17.11 -13.23
N TYR A 391 -3.63 16.80 -14.28
CA TYR A 391 -3.41 17.34 -15.63
C TYR A 391 -4.12 18.68 -15.86
N ASP A 392 -5.07 19.07 -15.01
CA ASP A 392 -5.71 20.39 -15.05
C ASP A 392 -4.78 21.52 -14.55
N ILE A 393 -3.54 21.19 -14.15
CA ILE A 393 -2.54 22.14 -13.66
C ILE A 393 -1.86 22.85 -14.84
N ASP A 394 -2.62 23.73 -15.50
CA ASP A 394 -2.16 24.60 -16.57
C ASP A 394 -1.81 25.99 -16.03
N PHE A 395 -0.54 26.36 -16.00
CA PHE A 395 -0.10 27.66 -15.52
C PHE A 395 -0.24 28.80 -16.56
N GLY A 396 -0.84 28.53 -17.72
CA GLY A 396 -1.10 29.47 -18.81
C GLY A 396 -0.35 29.18 -20.10
N TRP A 397 0.35 28.03 -20.19
CA TRP A 397 1.07 27.60 -21.39
C TRP A 397 0.79 26.13 -21.76
N GLY A 398 -0.24 25.54 -21.19
CA GLY A 398 -0.70 24.19 -21.48
C GLY A 398 -0.62 23.25 -20.28
N GLU A 399 -1.23 22.08 -20.47
CA GLU A 399 -1.31 21.02 -19.47
C GLU A 399 0.01 20.22 -19.37
N PRO A 400 0.29 19.56 -18.24
CA PRO A 400 1.42 18.66 -18.10
C PRO A 400 1.37 17.51 -19.12
N GLU A 401 2.52 17.16 -19.69
CA GLU A 401 2.72 15.93 -20.46
C GLU A 401 2.67 14.70 -19.55
N SER A 402 3.19 14.81 -18.33
CA SER A 402 3.21 13.74 -17.34
C SER A 402 3.29 14.30 -15.92
N VAL A 403 2.68 13.60 -14.97
CA VAL A 403 2.80 13.88 -13.54
C VAL A 403 3.28 12.62 -12.83
N ARG A 404 4.35 12.74 -12.04
CA ARG A 404 5.01 11.60 -11.36
C ARG A 404 5.23 11.88 -9.89
N SER A 405 5.33 10.82 -9.09
CA SER A 405 5.83 10.92 -7.71
C SER A 405 7.35 10.76 -7.68
N GLY A 406 8.03 11.58 -6.86
CA GLY A 406 9.47 11.43 -6.63
C GLY A 406 9.81 10.16 -5.86
N SER A 407 11.09 9.98 -5.56
CA SER A 407 11.60 8.75 -4.92
C SER A 407 11.44 8.74 -3.39
N ASN A 408 11.18 9.89 -2.76
CA ASN A 408 10.92 9.97 -1.33
C ASN A 408 9.71 9.10 -0.93
N ASN A 409 9.81 8.48 0.26
CA ASN A 409 8.78 7.62 0.85
C ASN A 409 8.41 6.35 0.03
N ARG A 410 9.23 5.95 -0.94
CA ARG A 410 9.05 4.69 -1.68
C ARG A 410 9.70 3.52 -0.94
N PHE A 411 9.01 2.39 -0.91
CA PHE A 411 9.46 1.12 -0.34
C PHE A 411 8.90 -0.05 -1.16
N ASP A 412 9.37 -1.27 -0.91
CA ASP A 412 8.85 -2.46 -1.58
C ASP A 412 7.35 -2.63 -1.32
N GLY A 413 6.53 -2.54 -2.37
CA GLY A 413 5.07 -2.62 -2.32
C GLY A 413 4.36 -1.26 -2.32
N MET A 414 5.08 -0.15 -2.46
CA MET A 414 4.44 1.16 -2.63
C MET A 414 3.84 1.30 -4.03
N VAL A 415 2.58 1.71 -4.09
CA VAL A 415 1.80 1.91 -5.31
C VAL A 415 1.24 3.33 -5.34
N TYR A 416 1.37 4.03 -6.46
CA TYR A 416 0.70 5.31 -6.70
C TYR A 416 -0.27 5.19 -7.86
N LEU A 417 -1.50 5.67 -7.67
CA LEU A 417 -2.51 5.74 -8.72
C LEU A 417 -2.64 7.18 -9.24
N TYR A 418 -2.44 7.36 -10.55
CA TYR A 418 -2.68 8.61 -11.26
C TYR A 418 -3.75 8.42 -12.33
N PRO A 419 -4.53 9.45 -12.67
CA PRO A 419 -5.35 9.38 -13.88
C PRO A 419 -4.42 9.22 -15.09
N GLY A 420 -4.84 8.54 -16.15
CA GLY A 420 -4.11 8.53 -17.40
C GLY A 420 -4.22 9.89 -18.11
N LYS A 421 -3.15 10.29 -18.81
CA LYS A 421 -3.05 11.61 -19.48
C LYS A 421 -4.21 11.90 -20.44
N ASN A 422 -4.61 10.91 -21.23
CA ASN A 422 -5.67 11.08 -22.23
C ASN A 422 -7.09 11.16 -21.62
N GLY A 423 -7.19 11.19 -20.29
CA GLY A 423 -8.44 11.29 -19.55
C GLY A 423 -9.24 9.99 -19.53
N GLY A 424 -10.56 10.15 -19.41
CA GLY A 424 -11.50 9.04 -19.24
C GLY A 424 -11.30 8.31 -17.91
N ARG A 425 -11.44 6.98 -17.94
CA ARG A 425 -11.24 6.12 -16.76
C ARG A 425 -9.90 5.37 -16.79
N SER A 426 -8.97 5.80 -17.64
CA SER A 426 -7.62 5.25 -17.68
C SER A 426 -6.86 5.59 -16.40
N ILE A 427 -6.03 4.67 -15.93
CA ILE A 427 -5.27 4.81 -14.68
C ILE A 427 -3.83 4.36 -14.93
N ASP A 428 -2.89 5.23 -14.59
CA ASP A 428 -1.47 4.91 -14.54
C ASP A 428 -1.14 4.45 -13.12
N VAL A 429 -0.60 3.23 -13.02
CA VAL A 429 -0.21 2.61 -11.75
C VAL A 429 1.31 2.64 -11.67
N GLU A 430 1.88 3.45 -10.77
CA GLU A 430 3.31 3.41 -10.49
C GLU A 430 3.57 2.44 -9.34
N ILE A 431 4.39 1.39 -9.56
CA ILE A 431 4.70 0.40 -8.54
C ILE A 431 6.21 0.41 -8.26
N THR A 432 6.55 0.38 -6.98
CA THR A 432 7.91 0.12 -6.49
C THR A 432 7.99 -1.26 -5.87
N LEU A 433 8.88 -2.12 -6.38
CA LEU A 433 9.17 -3.44 -5.81
C LEU A 433 10.67 -3.71 -5.75
N GLU A 434 11.08 -4.69 -4.95
CA GLU A 434 12.41 -5.30 -5.08
C GLU A 434 12.63 -5.83 -6.51
N ALA A 435 13.85 -5.66 -7.05
CA ALA A 435 14.17 -5.97 -8.45
C ALA A 435 13.73 -7.38 -8.88
N ASN A 436 13.98 -8.38 -8.04
CA ASN A 436 13.61 -9.76 -8.34
C ASN A 436 12.09 -9.94 -8.46
N ALA A 437 11.30 -9.29 -7.60
CA ALA A 437 9.85 -9.35 -7.67
C ALA A 437 9.32 -8.60 -8.90
N MET A 438 9.88 -7.42 -9.19
CA MET A 438 9.56 -6.65 -10.40
C MET A 438 9.81 -7.49 -11.68
N GLU A 439 10.92 -8.22 -11.76
CA GLU A 439 11.25 -8.99 -12.96
C GLU A 439 10.40 -10.25 -13.17
N ARG A 440 9.86 -10.87 -12.11
CA ARG A 440 9.18 -12.17 -12.21
C ARG A 440 7.79 -12.11 -12.84
N ASP A 441 6.91 -11.22 -12.37
CA ASP A 441 5.52 -11.17 -12.84
C ASP A 441 5.29 -10.05 -13.86
N PHE A 442 6.22 -9.07 -13.95
CA PHE A 442 6.06 -7.89 -14.79
C PHE A 442 6.96 -7.85 -16.04
N LYS A 443 7.74 -8.91 -16.33
CA LYS A 443 8.48 -9.05 -17.61
C LYS A 443 7.59 -9.38 -18.82
N ASN A 444 6.42 -9.98 -18.61
CA ASN A 444 5.49 -10.36 -19.69
C ASN A 444 4.26 -9.44 -19.70
N HIS A 445 4.44 -8.20 -20.14
CA HIS A 445 3.38 -7.20 -20.27
C HIS A 445 2.55 -7.37 -21.52
N GLN A 446 1.40 -8.03 -21.34
CA GLN A 446 0.08 -7.64 -21.86
C GLN A 446 -0.93 -8.79 -21.73
N GLU A 447 -0.48 -10.03 -21.50
CA GLU A 447 -1.38 -11.19 -21.56
C GLU A 447 -1.58 -11.92 -20.22
N ARG A 448 -0.56 -12.07 -19.37
CA ARG A 448 -0.69 -12.91 -18.14
C ARG A 448 -1.41 -12.26 -16.97
N ILE A 449 -1.55 -10.94 -17.02
CA ILE A 449 -2.35 -10.18 -16.06
C ILE A 449 -3.87 -10.35 -16.35
N PHE A 450 -4.24 -10.84 -17.54
CA PHE A 450 -5.65 -11.00 -17.97
C PHE A 450 -6.18 -12.44 -17.89
N TYR A 451 -5.32 -13.46 -18.02
CA TYR A 451 -5.75 -14.86 -18.10
C TYR A 451 -5.57 -15.64 -16.80
N HIS A 452 -6.63 -15.68 -15.99
CA HIS A 452 -7.03 -16.94 -15.37
C HIS A 452 -8.17 -17.48 -16.23
N GLN A 453 -7.84 -18.32 -17.22
CA GLN A 453 -8.75 -19.35 -17.68
C GLN A 453 -8.66 -20.50 -16.68
N GLY A 454 -9.82 -20.98 -16.25
CA GLY A 454 -9.95 -22.07 -15.31
C GLY A 454 -9.38 -23.38 -15.84
N TYR A 455 -9.02 -24.23 -14.89
CA TYR A 455 -9.13 -25.67 -15.06
C TYR A 455 -10.60 -26.02 -15.38
N SER A 456 -10.88 -26.47 -16.61
CA SER A 456 -11.74 -27.63 -16.92
C SER A 456 -12.10 -27.70 -18.42
N GLU A 457 -12.08 -28.93 -18.93
CA GLU A 457 -12.78 -29.47 -20.11
C GLU A 457 -12.15 -29.35 -21.52
N GLU A 458 -11.54 -30.48 -21.88
CA GLU A 458 -11.66 -31.20 -23.16
C GLU A 458 -11.24 -30.52 -24.46
N SER A 459 -10.10 -31.02 -24.96
CA SER A 459 -9.63 -30.96 -26.33
C SER A 459 -10.65 -31.51 -27.32
N GLY A 460 -11.44 -30.63 -27.94
CA GLY A 460 -12.17 -30.89 -29.16
C GLY A 460 -11.46 -30.25 -30.36
N ALA A 461 -10.53 -30.97 -30.99
CA ALA A 461 -10.10 -30.67 -32.36
C ALA A 461 -9.53 -31.93 -33.03
N SER A 462 -10.37 -32.54 -33.86
CA SER A 462 -10.01 -33.55 -34.85
C SER A 462 -9.02 -33.00 -35.87
N LEU A 463 -7.94 -33.73 -36.14
CA LEU A 463 -7.27 -33.80 -37.44
C LEU A 463 -6.48 -35.12 -37.47
N GLY A 464 -6.94 -36.04 -38.32
CA GLY A 464 -6.34 -37.36 -38.50
C GLY A 464 -5.10 -37.34 -39.38
N SER A 465 -4.21 -38.31 -39.17
CA SER A 465 -4.00 -39.45 -40.09
C SER A 465 -2.69 -40.17 -39.72
N ASP A 466 -2.86 -41.42 -39.28
CA ASP A 466 -2.02 -42.60 -39.48
C ASP A 466 -0.52 -42.66 -39.08
N ILE A 467 -0.24 -43.82 -38.43
CA ILE A 467 0.97 -44.69 -38.42
C ILE A 467 1.56 -44.93 -37.00
N PRO A 468 1.88 -46.20 -36.64
CA PRO A 468 1.61 -46.74 -35.30
C PRO A 468 2.83 -46.89 -34.37
N LEU A 469 2.51 -46.95 -33.08
CA LEU A 469 3.40 -47.31 -31.97
C LEU A 469 3.84 -48.78 -32.04
N SER A 470 5.15 -49.01 -32.05
CA SER A 470 5.73 -50.21 -31.46
C SER A 470 7.13 -49.93 -30.88
N LYS A 471 7.31 -50.30 -29.59
CA LYS A 471 8.50 -50.99 -29.02
C LYS A 471 9.87 -50.33 -29.28
N ARG A 472 10.65 -49.83 -28.30
CA ARG A 472 11.23 -50.55 -27.15
C ARG A 472 12.23 -49.66 -26.36
N TYR A 473 12.38 -49.97 -25.06
CA TYR A 473 13.61 -50.03 -24.23
C TYR A 473 14.30 -48.70 -23.88
N SER A 474 14.35 -48.27 -22.60
CA SER A 474 15.07 -48.79 -21.42
C SER A 474 16.58 -48.52 -21.44
N GLU A 475 17.13 -48.36 -20.23
CA GLU A 475 18.55 -48.20 -19.82
C GLU A 475 18.95 -46.74 -19.52
N ARG A 476 19.62 -46.37 -18.41
CA ARG A 476 20.31 -47.09 -17.31
C ARG A 476 20.81 -46.03 -16.29
N LEU A 477 20.63 -46.18 -14.97
CA LEU A 477 21.62 -46.54 -13.90
C LEU A 477 21.68 -45.43 -12.80
N PRO A 478 22.24 -45.67 -11.59
CA PRO A 478 21.85 -46.68 -10.61
C PRO A 478 21.71 -46.11 -9.17
N ALA A 479 21.14 -46.93 -8.28
CA ALA A 479 21.18 -46.79 -6.83
C ALA A 479 22.54 -47.21 -6.27
N ASP A 480 22.93 -46.63 -5.13
CA ASP A 480 23.84 -47.27 -4.18
C ASP A 480 23.36 -46.98 -2.75
N GLU A 481 22.94 -48.05 -2.07
CA GLU A 481 22.71 -48.13 -0.63
C GLU A 481 23.98 -48.71 -0.01
N ASP A 482 24.61 -47.98 0.91
CA ASP A 482 25.42 -48.58 1.96
C ASP A 482 25.64 -47.53 3.05
N THR A 483 25.11 -47.77 4.25
CA THR A 483 25.83 -47.86 5.54
C THR A 483 24.83 -47.76 6.70
N LEU A 484 24.38 -48.90 7.21
CA LEU A 484 23.75 -49.04 8.52
C LEU A 484 24.74 -49.76 9.46
N ARG A 485 24.86 -49.22 10.68
CA ARG A 485 25.50 -49.73 11.93
C ARG A 485 26.80 -49.03 12.32
N GLN A 486 26.70 -48.19 13.35
CA GLN A 486 27.40 -48.33 14.64
C GLN A 486 27.07 -47.15 15.56
N GLY A 487 26.76 -47.43 16.84
CA GLY A 487 26.78 -46.43 17.92
C GLY A 487 25.59 -46.47 18.88
N GLU A 488 25.48 -47.52 19.70
CA GLU A 488 24.82 -47.46 21.00
C GLU A 488 25.85 -47.10 22.10
N ASP A 489 25.34 -46.47 23.17
CA ASP A 489 25.93 -46.21 24.50
C ASP A 489 26.81 -44.96 24.72
N ALA A 490 26.17 -43.92 25.30
CA ALA A 490 26.68 -43.20 26.47
C ALA A 490 25.54 -42.51 27.26
N HIS A 491 25.60 -42.68 28.57
CA HIS A 491 24.61 -42.41 29.62
C HIS A 491 24.46 -40.93 30.05
N SER A 492 23.37 -40.70 30.81
CA SER A 492 23.14 -39.70 31.89
C SER A 492 23.04 -38.21 31.49
N ASP A 493 22.02 -37.42 31.84
CA ASP A 493 21.34 -37.28 33.13
C ASP A 493 19.85 -36.86 32.98
N PHE A 494 18.98 -37.49 33.79
CA PHE A 494 17.62 -37.03 34.07
C PHE A 494 17.63 -36.26 35.40
N VAL A 495 17.27 -34.97 35.36
CA VAL A 495 16.86 -34.20 36.55
C VAL A 495 15.49 -33.60 36.28
N GLN A 496 14.55 -33.89 37.19
CA GLN A 496 13.18 -33.39 37.23
C GLN A 496 13.13 -31.86 37.39
N ILE A 497 12.34 -31.20 36.53
CA ILE A 497 11.70 -29.89 36.79
C ILE A 497 10.32 -30.04 36.13
N GLY A 498 9.20 -30.17 36.84
CA GLY A 498 8.63 -29.16 37.73
C GLY A 498 7.53 -28.43 36.95
N ASP A 499 6.25 -28.66 37.30
CA ASP A 499 5.07 -28.01 36.69
C ASP A 499 5.25 -26.50 36.59
N GLY A 500 5.31 -25.99 35.36
CA GLY A 500 5.52 -24.56 35.11
C GLY A 500 5.80 -24.26 33.63
N GLY A 501 4.85 -24.60 32.75
CA GLY A 501 5.05 -24.52 31.30
C GLY A 501 3.81 -24.08 30.53
N CYS A 502 3.14 -23.01 30.97
CA CYS A 502 2.11 -22.36 30.16
C CYS A 502 2.07 -20.85 30.45
N SER A 503 3.16 -20.15 30.19
CA SER A 503 3.15 -18.66 30.12
C SER A 503 4.33 -18.03 29.36
N SER A 504 5.22 -18.80 28.73
CA SER A 504 6.47 -18.26 28.15
C SER A 504 6.62 -18.40 26.63
N LEU A 505 5.60 -18.83 25.90
CA LEU A 505 5.63 -18.94 24.42
C LEU A 505 4.79 -17.86 23.69
N LEU A 506 4.55 -16.71 24.34
CA LEU A 506 3.73 -15.62 23.78
C LEU A 506 4.46 -14.25 23.78
N ARG A 507 5.79 -14.24 23.73
CA ARG A 507 6.61 -13.01 23.76
C ARG A 507 7.79 -12.95 22.79
N VAL A 508 7.79 -13.77 21.74
CA VAL A 508 8.80 -13.68 20.68
C VAL A 508 8.08 -13.71 19.33
N ALA A 509 8.35 -12.68 18.51
CA ALA A 509 7.57 -12.18 17.36
C ALA A 509 6.39 -11.28 17.75
N PHE A 510 6.20 -10.16 17.03
CA PHE A 510 5.16 -9.11 17.17
C PHE A 510 5.46 -7.89 18.08
N PRO A 511 6.12 -6.86 17.53
CA PRO A 511 5.93 -5.48 17.97
C PRO A 511 4.88 -4.71 17.13
N CYS A 512 4.65 -5.11 15.86
CA CYS A 512 3.92 -4.26 14.89
C CYS A 512 2.40 -4.46 14.78
N LEU A 513 1.79 -5.44 15.43
CA LEU A 513 0.34 -5.71 15.29
C LEU A 513 -0.41 -5.90 16.62
N ILE A 514 0.28 -5.89 17.76
CA ILE A 514 -0.34 -6.12 19.07
C ILE A 514 -0.73 -4.81 19.79
N ASP A 515 -0.15 -3.67 19.41
CA ASP A 515 -0.43 -2.37 20.06
C ASP A 515 -1.39 -1.46 19.28
N SER A 516 -2.19 -2.02 18.35
CA SER A 516 -3.41 -1.37 17.87
C SER A 516 -4.60 -2.30 18.14
N GLY A 517 -5.31 -2.03 19.24
CA GLY A 517 -6.36 -2.87 19.82
C GLY A 517 -7.58 -3.12 18.93
N GLY A 518 -7.65 -2.52 17.74
CA GLY A 518 -8.66 -2.83 16.72
C GLY A 518 -8.47 -4.18 16.04
N CYS A 519 -7.26 -4.76 16.07
CA CYS A 519 -7.01 -6.07 15.48
C CYS A 519 -7.37 -7.24 16.41
N SER A 520 -7.61 -6.98 17.71
CA SER A 520 -7.93 -8.02 18.69
C SER A 520 -9.15 -8.84 18.28
N ALA A 521 -10.21 -8.23 17.76
CA ALA A 521 -11.41 -8.99 17.36
C ALA A 521 -11.20 -9.82 16.08
N GLN A 522 -10.44 -9.33 15.11
CA GLN A 522 -10.23 -10.02 13.82
C GLN A 522 -9.13 -11.09 13.90
N ILE A 523 -8.05 -10.82 14.64
CA ILE A 523 -7.03 -11.82 14.99
C ILE A 523 -7.65 -12.92 15.86
N THR A 524 -8.55 -12.59 16.80
CA THR A 524 -9.26 -13.61 17.59
C THR A 524 -10.12 -14.51 16.70
N ILE A 525 -10.82 -13.97 15.69
CA ILE A 525 -11.61 -14.80 14.76
C ILE A 525 -10.71 -15.73 13.92
N ALA A 526 -9.62 -15.22 13.36
CA ALA A 526 -8.67 -16.03 12.58
C ALA A 526 -7.95 -17.09 13.44
N SER A 527 -7.60 -16.74 14.68
CA SER A 527 -6.97 -17.65 15.66
C SER A 527 -7.94 -18.74 16.14
N THR A 528 -9.23 -18.41 16.25
CA THR A 528 -10.29 -19.38 16.62
C THR A 528 -10.54 -20.36 15.47
N LEU A 529 -10.52 -19.89 14.21
CA LEU A 529 -10.58 -20.75 13.02
C LEU A 529 -9.34 -21.66 12.88
N HIS A 530 -8.16 -21.18 13.26
CA HIS A 530 -6.94 -21.98 13.25
C HIS A 530 -6.93 -23.02 14.38
N CYS A 531 -7.29 -22.65 15.62
CA CYS A 531 -7.41 -23.59 16.74
C CYS A 531 -8.48 -24.66 16.50
N ALA A 532 -9.60 -24.32 15.85
CA ALA A 532 -10.63 -25.29 15.48
C ALA A 532 -10.14 -26.32 14.45
N ALA A 533 -9.18 -25.95 13.59
CA ALA A 533 -8.55 -26.87 12.64
C ALA A 533 -7.47 -27.76 13.28
N THR A 534 -6.76 -27.27 14.31
CA THR A 534 -5.71 -28.04 15.01
C THR A 534 -6.26 -28.96 16.12
N LEU A 535 -7.42 -28.65 16.70
CA LEU A 535 -8.05 -29.46 17.76
C LEU A 535 -8.88 -30.65 17.26
N GLY A 536 -8.87 -30.94 15.95
CA GLY A 536 -9.48 -32.13 15.35
C GLY A 536 -8.78 -33.46 15.67
N SER A 537 -7.69 -33.43 16.44
CA SER A 537 -6.85 -34.58 16.74
C SER A 537 -6.39 -34.56 18.19
N LEU A 538 -7.27 -34.92 19.14
CA LEU A 538 -6.91 -35.48 20.45
C LEU A 538 -8.21 -35.86 21.19
N SER A 539 -8.49 -37.16 21.24
CA SER A 539 -9.51 -37.73 22.10
C SER A 539 -8.86 -38.24 23.38
N VAL A 540 -9.62 -38.19 24.49
CA VAL A 540 -9.38 -38.83 25.80
C VAL A 540 -8.59 -37.99 26.83
N VAL A 541 -9.28 -37.41 27.82
CA VAL A 541 -9.31 -37.80 29.26
C VAL A 541 -10.18 -36.79 30.03
N SER A 542 -11.03 -37.31 30.91
CA SER A 542 -12.08 -36.61 31.65
C SER A 542 -11.65 -36.06 33.04
N ARG A 543 -12.39 -35.03 33.48
CA ARG A 543 -12.92 -34.76 34.85
C ARG A 543 -12.08 -33.98 35.90
N ARG A 544 -12.80 -33.02 36.51
CA ARG A 544 -12.61 -32.22 37.77
C ARG A 544 -11.83 -30.92 37.56
N TYR A 545 -12.24 -29.72 38.00
CA TYR A 545 -13.00 -29.30 39.19
C TYR A 545 -13.80 -28.00 38.94
N ARG A 546 -14.89 -27.81 39.69
CA ARG A 546 -15.79 -26.63 39.71
C ARG A 546 -15.17 -25.48 40.51
N GLU A 547 -15.35 -24.24 40.06
CA GLU A 547 -15.74 -23.13 40.96
C GLU A 547 -16.48 -22.00 40.24
N LYS A 548 -17.36 -21.33 40.99
CA LYS A 548 -18.67 -20.83 40.58
C LYS A 548 -18.76 -19.32 40.88
N ARG A 549 -18.97 -18.47 39.87
CA ARG A 549 -19.71 -17.17 39.89
C ARG A 549 -19.23 -16.23 38.75
N ARG A 550 -19.76 -16.44 37.54
CA ARG A 550 -19.90 -15.45 36.45
C ARG A 550 -20.64 -16.11 35.30
N GLN A 551 -21.97 -16.26 35.40
CA GLN A 551 -22.71 -16.99 34.35
C GLN A 551 -24.17 -16.57 34.16
N GLU A 552 -24.42 -15.26 34.10
CA GLU A 552 -25.72 -14.75 33.61
C GLU A 552 -25.59 -13.70 32.49
N GLN A 553 -24.40 -13.51 31.91
CA GLN A 553 -24.20 -12.68 30.70
C GLN A 553 -23.48 -13.42 29.57
N LEU A 554 -23.25 -14.73 29.73
CA LEU A 554 -22.55 -15.56 28.74
C LEU A 554 -23.47 -16.57 28.03
N SER A 555 -24.75 -16.68 28.41
CA SER A 555 -25.66 -17.69 27.83
C SER A 555 -26.00 -17.42 26.38
N ASP A 556 -26.23 -16.15 26.01
CA ASP A 556 -26.83 -15.85 24.70
C ASP A 556 -25.78 -15.84 23.58
N LEU A 557 -24.57 -15.36 23.89
CA LEU A 557 -23.44 -15.39 22.96
C LEU A 557 -22.89 -16.81 22.76
N LEU A 558 -22.90 -17.66 23.80
CA LEU A 558 -22.53 -19.08 23.66
C LEU A 558 -23.58 -19.89 22.91
N LEU A 559 -24.88 -19.57 23.07
CA LEU A 559 -25.94 -20.28 22.38
C LEU A 559 -25.95 -19.96 20.88
N GLU A 560 -25.73 -18.69 20.49
CA GLU A 560 -25.57 -18.29 19.09
C GLU A 560 -24.30 -18.88 18.45
N THR A 561 -23.20 -18.92 19.21
CA THR A 561 -21.93 -19.51 18.74
C THR A 561 -22.05 -21.04 18.60
N LEU A 562 -22.75 -21.72 19.53
CA LEU A 562 -22.98 -23.16 19.46
C LEU A 562 -23.91 -23.54 18.31
N GLN A 563 -24.99 -22.77 18.06
CA GLN A 563 -25.87 -22.98 16.91
C GLN A 563 -25.15 -22.75 15.58
N PHE A 564 -24.23 -21.78 15.52
CA PHE A 564 -23.42 -21.54 14.33
C PHE A 564 -22.40 -22.67 14.09
N VAL A 565 -21.74 -23.15 15.15
CA VAL A 565 -20.77 -24.26 15.06
C VAL A 565 -21.46 -25.58 14.72
N GLU A 566 -22.64 -25.87 15.29
CA GLU A 566 -23.43 -27.05 14.94
C GLU A 566 -23.89 -27.00 13.48
N THR A 567 -24.31 -25.83 12.98
CA THR A 567 -24.74 -25.67 11.57
C THR A 567 -23.59 -25.85 10.58
N VAL A 568 -22.40 -25.36 10.92
CA VAL A 568 -21.19 -25.50 10.08
C VAL A 568 -20.66 -26.94 10.13
N ALA A 569 -20.68 -27.58 11.31
CA ALA A 569 -20.29 -28.98 11.46
C ALA A 569 -21.26 -29.93 10.73
N LEU A 570 -22.58 -29.67 10.78
CA LEU A 570 -23.58 -30.46 10.05
C LEU A 570 -23.40 -30.31 8.53
N LYS A 571 -23.11 -29.10 8.03
CA LYS A 571 -22.83 -28.86 6.61
C LYS A 571 -21.53 -29.52 6.15
N ALA A 572 -20.48 -29.43 6.95
CA ALA A 572 -19.21 -30.11 6.65
C ALA A 572 -19.35 -31.63 6.67
N TRP A 573 -20.14 -32.17 7.61
CA TRP A 573 -20.45 -33.60 7.69
C TRP A 573 -21.30 -34.07 6.49
N LEU A 574 -22.33 -33.31 6.10
CA LEU A 574 -23.15 -33.60 4.91
C LEU A 574 -22.31 -33.57 3.63
N ILE A 575 -21.40 -32.60 3.47
CA ILE A 575 -20.48 -32.55 2.32
C ILE A 575 -19.56 -33.78 2.31
N ARG A 576 -19.06 -34.20 3.47
CA ARG A 576 -18.20 -35.39 3.59
C ARG A 576 -18.95 -36.67 3.28
N VAL A 577 -20.20 -36.80 3.74
CA VAL A 577 -21.08 -37.94 3.43
C VAL A 577 -21.44 -37.95 1.94
N SER A 578 -21.73 -36.81 1.33
CA SER A 578 -21.97 -36.71 -0.13
C SER A 578 -20.74 -37.07 -0.96
N LEU A 579 -19.53 -36.72 -0.51
CA LEU A 579 -18.29 -37.10 -1.18
C LEU A 579 -18.00 -38.60 -1.05
N VAL A 580 -18.27 -39.21 0.11
CA VAL A 580 -18.11 -40.67 0.32
C VAL A 580 -19.14 -41.46 -0.50
N ILE A 581 -20.40 -41.02 -0.55
CA ILE A 581 -21.44 -41.66 -1.37
C ILE A 581 -21.10 -41.53 -2.87
N SER A 582 -20.52 -40.40 -3.30
CA SER A 582 -20.08 -40.22 -4.69
C SER A 582 -18.89 -41.12 -5.05
N ASP A 583 -17.99 -41.38 -4.11
CA ASP A 583 -16.82 -42.24 -4.31
C ASP A 583 -17.17 -43.75 -4.25
N GLU A 584 -18.14 -44.14 -3.42
CA GLU A 584 -18.73 -45.49 -3.44
C GLU A 584 -19.54 -45.75 -4.72
N SER A 585 -20.32 -44.79 -5.22
CA SER A 585 -21.03 -44.90 -6.51
C SER A 585 -20.08 -45.02 -7.71
N LYS A 586 -18.88 -44.43 -7.63
CA LYS A 586 -17.83 -44.59 -8.64
C LYS A 586 -17.11 -45.93 -8.54
N ARG A 587 -16.91 -46.46 -7.32
CA ARG A 587 -16.32 -47.79 -7.06
C ARG A 587 -17.24 -48.95 -7.44
N GLU A 588 -18.55 -48.81 -7.27
CA GLU A 588 -19.50 -49.84 -7.72
C GLU A 588 -19.63 -49.89 -9.25
N ARG A 589 -19.56 -48.73 -9.94
CA ARG A 589 -19.50 -48.70 -11.41
C ARG A 589 -18.22 -49.29 -12.00
N THR A 590 -17.11 -49.28 -11.26
CA THR A 590 -15.86 -49.94 -11.70
C THR A 590 -15.81 -51.43 -11.38
N LYS A 591 -16.66 -51.93 -10.46
CA LYS A 591 -16.76 -53.37 -10.14
C LYS A 591 -17.81 -54.12 -10.97
N MET A 592 -18.74 -53.43 -11.62
CA MET A 592 -19.73 -54.03 -12.53
C MET A 592 -19.25 -54.20 -13.99
N GLY A 593 -18.00 -53.85 -14.30
CA GLY A 593 -17.44 -53.97 -15.66
C GLY A 593 -16.86 -55.34 -16.02
N ASP A 594 -16.81 -56.29 -15.08
CA ASP A 594 -16.21 -57.62 -15.29
C ASP A 594 -17.09 -58.70 -14.63
N ASN A 595 -18.17 -59.09 -15.33
CA ASN A 595 -18.74 -60.45 -15.39
C ASN A 595 -20.10 -60.41 -16.11
N GLY A 596 -20.25 -61.29 -17.08
CA GLY A 596 -21.28 -61.23 -18.11
C GLY A 596 -22.65 -61.80 -17.75
N GLU A 597 -23.56 -61.47 -18.67
CA GLU A 597 -24.67 -62.26 -19.20
C GLU A 597 -25.92 -62.53 -18.31
N PHE A 598 -27.03 -61.94 -18.80
CA PHE A 598 -28.35 -62.53 -19.09
C PHE A 598 -29.62 -61.91 -18.46
N GLU A 599 -30.55 -61.66 -19.40
CA GLU A 599 -32.02 -61.58 -19.39
C GLU A 599 -32.76 -60.26 -19.10
N GLU A 600 -33.49 -59.86 -20.15
CA GLU A 600 -34.57 -58.88 -20.22
C GLU A 600 -35.77 -59.33 -19.38
N GLU A 601 -36.41 -58.40 -18.67
CA GLU A 601 -37.86 -58.43 -18.50
C GLU A 601 -38.42 -57.01 -18.35
N GLU A 602 -39.37 -56.68 -19.23
CA GLU A 602 -40.18 -55.46 -19.22
C GLU A 602 -41.04 -55.37 -17.95
N GLY A 603 -41.23 -54.15 -17.40
CA GLY A 603 -42.13 -53.96 -16.26
C GLY A 603 -42.41 -52.50 -15.91
N SER A 604 -43.59 -52.05 -16.29
CA SER A 604 -44.27 -50.75 -16.10
C SER A 604 -44.32 -50.14 -14.67
N GLU A 605 -44.44 -48.79 -14.66
CA GLU A 605 -45.23 -47.94 -13.73
C GLU A 605 -44.87 -47.87 -12.22
N LYS A 606 -44.28 -46.75 -11.77
CA LYS A 606 -44.96 -45.61 -11.09
C LYS A 606 -43.97 -44.60 -10.50
#